data_AF-A0A1I5ZX56-F1
#
_entry.id   AF-A0A1I5ZX56-F1
#
_cell.length_a   1.000
_cell.length_b   1.000
_cell.length_c   1.000
_cell.angle_alpha   90.00
_cell.angle_beta   90.00
_cell.angle_gamma   90.00
#
_symmetry.space_group_name_H-M   'P 1'
#
loop_
_entity.id
_entity.type
_entity.pdbx_description
1 polymer ?
#
loop_
_entity_poly.entity_id
_entity_poly.type
_entity_poly.pdbx_seq_one_letter_code
_entity_poly.pdbx_strand_id
1 'polypeptide(L)' 'MVEALGILLVIQGVGGFVNRVAESSSYSWFVQLHLLPASLHIPASVVMAVVGLLLAGVGARRRGNSTP' A
#
# COMPACT_ATOMS: atom_id res chain seq x y z
N MET A 1 15.56 3.91 -0.29
CA MET A 1 14.47 4.19 -1.27
C MET A 1 13.42 3.09 -1.29
N VAL A 2 13.80 1.81 -1.48
CA VAL A 2 12.84 0.67 -1.54
C VAL A 2 11.95 0.57 -0.30
N GLU A 3 12.49 0.80 0.90
CA GLU A 3 11.70 0.77 2.14
C GLU A 3 10.60 1.83 2.15
N ALA A 4 10.92 3.06 1.74
CA ALA A 4 9.96 4.16 1.67
C ALA A 4 8.84 3.87 0.66
N LEU A 5 9.19 3.30 -0.50
CA LEU A 5 8.19 2.85 -1.48
C LEU A 5 7.29 1.74 -0.91
N GLY A 6 7.87 0.81 -0.15
CA GLY A 6 7.11 -0.22 0.56
C GLY A 6 6.13 0.37 1.55
N ILE A 7 6.58 1.31 2.40
CA ILE A 7 5.73 2.00 3.36
C ILE A 7 4.60 2.76 2.66
N LEU A 8 4.89 3.48 1.57
CA LEU A 8 3.87 4.17 0.78
C LEU A 8 2.82 3.21 0.21
N LEU A 9 3.25 2.05 -0.30
CA LEU A 9 2.35 1.00 -0.79
C LEU A 9 1.47 0.41 0.33
N VAL A 10 2.01 0.22 1.53
CA VAL A 10 1.23 -0.22 2.69
C VAL A 10 0.18 0.81 3.05
N ILE A 11 0.54 2.09 3.16
CA ILE A 11 -0.40 3.16 3.48
C ILE A 11 -1.49 3.26 2.41
N GLN A 12 -1.11 3.18 1.14
CA GLN A 12 -2.06 3.20 0.02
C GLN A 12 -3.01 2.00 0.03
N GLY A 13 -2.48 0.80 0.27
CA GLY A 13 -3.28 -0.42 0.33
C GLY A 13 -4.21 -0.46 1.53
N VAL A 14 -3.70 -0.25 2.74
CA VAL A 14 -4.50 -0.28 3.98
C VAL A 14 -5.51 0.85 3.99
N GLY A 15 -5.10 2.07 3.66
CA GLY A 15 -5.99 3.22 3.63
C GLY A 15 -7.08 3.07 2.56
N GLY A 16 -6.72 2.61 1.36
CA GLY A 16 -7.69 2.33 0.29
C GLY A 16 -8.69 1.23 0.65
N PHE A 17 -8.24 0.20 1.36
CA PHE A 17 -9.09 -0.87 1.87
C PHE A 17 -10.11 -0.34 2.88
N VAL A 18 -9.62 0.35 3.92
CA VAL A 18 -10.48 0.93 4.97
C VAL A 18 -11.48 1.91 4.37
N ASN A 19 -11.07 2.74 3.41
CA ASN A 19 -11.98 3.67 2.73
C ASN A 19 -13.16 2.96 2.07
N ARG A 20 -12.94 1.81 1.44
CA ARG A 20 -14.01 1.05 0.77
C ARG A 20 -14.86 0.24 1.74
N VAL A 21 -14.25 -0.35 2.76
CA VAL A 21 -14.97 -1.09 3.81
C VAL A 21 -15.84 -0.16 4.65
N ALA A 22 -15.40 1.07 4.88
CA ALA A 22 -16.20 2.11 5.55
C ALA A 22 -17.28 2.73 4.64
N GLU A 23 -17.55 2.13 3.46
CA GLU A 23 -18.51 2.59 2.47
C GLU A 23 -18.34 4.07 2.07
N SER A 24 -17.10 4.59 2.17
CA SER A 24 -16.83 5.96 1.79
C SER A 24 -16.92 6.10 0.27
N SER A 25 -17.82 6.99 -0.18
CA SER A 25 -17.93 7.39 -1.58
C SER A 25 -16.74 8.26 -2.03
N SER A 26 -15.96 8.78 -1.08
CA SER A 26 -14.77 9.58 -1.37
C SER A 26 -13.63 8.71 -1.91
N TYR A 27 -12.96 9.16 -2.97
CA TYR A 27 -11.77 8.50 -3.51
C TYR A 27 -10.49 8.83 -2.71
N SER A 28 -10.53 9.81 -1.80
CA SER A 28 -9.38 10.27 -0.98
C SER A 28 -8.12 10.52 -1.84
N TRP A 29 -6.91 10.26 -1.36
CA TRP A 29 -5.65 10.34 -2.17
C TRP A 29 -5.15 8.95 -2.60
N PHE A 30 -6.00 7.94 -2.49
CA PHE A 30 -5.64 6.57 -2.83
C PHE A 30 -5.69 6.39 -4.34
N VAL A 31 -4.53 6.22 -4.95
CA VAL A 31 -4.38 6.25 -6.42
C VAL A 31 -5.21 5.15 -7.08
N GLN A 32 -5.21 3.95 -6.51
CA GLN A 32 -5.94 2.81 -7.05
C GLN A 32 -7.45 3.06 -7.12
N LEU A 33 -8.00 3.88 -6.21
CA LEU A 33 -9.42 4.23 -6.20
C LEU A 33 -9.82 5.15 -7.36
N HIS A 34 -8.87 5.91 -7.92
CA HIS A 34 -9.12 6.81 -9.06
C HIS A 34 -8.91 6.12 -10.41
N LEU A 35 -8.01 5.11 -10.46
CA LEU A 35 -7.58 4.50 -11.72
C LEU A 35 -8.29 3.17 -12.02
N LEU A 36 -8.72 2.46 -10.99
CA LEU A 36 -9.32 1.13 -11.15
C LEU A 36 -10.86 1.19 -11.08
N PRO A 37 -11.56 0.25 -11.74
CA PRO A 37 -12.99 0.06 -11.55
C PRO A 37 -13.30 -0.38 -10.11
N ALA A 38 -14.51 -0.05 -9.63
CA ALA A 38 -14.93 -0.28 -8.24
C ALA A 38 -14.79 -1.73 -7.76
N SER A 39 -14.99 -2.70 -8.65
CA SER A 39 -14.83 -4.13 -8.36
C SER A 39 -13.40 -4.53 -8.01
N LEU A 40 -12.40 -3.75 -8.44
CA LEU A 40 -10.99 -4.02 -8.18
C LEU A 40 -10.43 -3.24 -6.98
N HIS A 41 -11.21 -2.33 -6.37
CA HIS A 41 -10.69 -1.47 -5.32
C HIS A 41 -10.22 -2.23 -4.07
N ILE A 42 -10.98 -3.24 -3.65
CA ILE A 42 -10.62 -4.07 -2.49
C ILE A 42 -9.47 -5.03 -2.83
N PRO A 43 -9.54 -5.83 -3.92
CA PRO A 43 -8.43 -6.70 -4.31
C PRO A 43 -7.11 -5.94 -4.50
N ALA A 44 -7.13 -4.80 -5.19
CA ALA A 44 -5.94 -3.99 -5.42
C ALA A 44 -5.37 -3.44 -4.10
N SER A 45 -6.23 -3.00 -3.18
CA SER A 45 -5.80 -2.57 -1.84
C SER A 45 -5.04 -3.66 -1.07
N VAL A 46 -5.56 -4.89 -1.10
CA VAL A 46 -4.93 -6.04 -0.44
C VAL A 46 -3.58 -6.36 -1.08
N VAL A 47 -3.52 -6.42 -2.41
CA VAL A 47 -2.27 -6.68 -3.13
C VAL A 47 -1.24 -5.59 -2.83
N MET A 48 -1.62 -4.32 -2.87
CA MET A 48 -0.73 -3.20 -2.54
C MET A 48 -0.20 -3.27 -1.11
N ALA A 49 -1.05 -3.62 -0.13
CA ALA A 49 -0.62 -3.77 1.25
C ALA A 49 0.41 -4.92 1.42
N VAL A 50 0.14 -6.07 0.80
CA VAL A 50 1.05 -7.23 0.86
C VAL A 50 2.38 -6.92 0.17
N VAL A 51 2.35 -6.39 -1.05
CA VAL A 51 3.57 -6.02 -1.80
C VAL A 51 4.34 -4.93 -1.04
N GLY A 52 3.65 -3.94 -0.49
CA GLY A 52 4.26 -2.88 0.31
C GLY A 52 4.99 -3.42 1.54
N LEU A 53 4.37 -4.35 2.28
CA LEU A 53 4.99 -5.00 3.45
C LEU A 53 6.25 -5.77 3.06
N LEU A 54 6.22 -6.51 1.95
CA LEU A 54 7.38 -7.23 1.44
C LEU A 54 8.52 -6.27 1.08
N LEU A 55 8.23 -5.18 0.36
CA LEU A 55 9.22 -4.18 -0.03
C LEU A 55 9.80 -3.43 1.18
N ALA A 56 8.96 -3.07 2.14
CA ALA A 56 9.38 -2.43 3.39
C ALA A 56 10.31 -3.38 4.18
N GLY A 57 9.92 -4.66 4.32
CA GLY A 57 10.73 -5.66 5.00
C GLY A 57 12.08 -5.91 4.32
N VAL A 58 12.12 -6.02 3.00
CA VAL A 58 13.38 -6.15 2.24
C VAL A 58 14.25 -4.91 2.40
N GLY A 59 13.66 -3.72 2.35
CA GLY A 59 14.37 -2.45 2.54
C GLY A 59 14.99 -2.32 3.94
N ALA A 60 14.22 -2.65 4.98
CA ALA A 60 14.67 -2.62 6.37
C ALA A 60 15.82 -3.60 6.63
N ARG A 61 15.73 -4.82 6.10
CA ARG A 61 16.80 -5.84 6.21
C ARG A 61 18.10 -5.37 5.57
N ARG A 62 18.04 -4.75 4.38
CA ARG A 62 19.24 -4.21 3.71
C ARG A 62 19.89 -3.08 4.52
N ARG A 63 19.09 -2.27 5.20
CA ARG A 63 19.58 -1.19 6.06
C ARG A 63 20.32 -1.74 7.29
N GLY A 64 19.79 -2.78 7.92
CA GLY A 64 20.41 -3.44 9.08
C GLY A 64 21.75 -4.13 8.78
N ASN A 65 21.97 -4.58 7.54
CA ASN A 65 23.25 -5.16 7.11
C ASN A 65 24.33 -4.12 6.74
N SER A 66 24.02 -2.83 6.83
CA SER A 66 24.92 -1.74 6.39
C SER A 66 25.63 -1.02 7.54
N THR A 67 25.44 -1.46 8.78
CA THR A 67 26.17 -0.96 9.96
C THR A 67 27.39 -1.85 10.25
N PRO A 68 28.63 -1.34 10.09
CA PRO A 68 29.85 -2.04 10.51
C PRO A 68 29.99 -2.12 12.03
#